data_AF-A0A927KHW7-F1
#
_entry.id   AF-A0A927KHW7-F1
#
_cell.length_a   1.000
_cell.length_b   1.000
_cell.length_c   1.000
_cell.angle_alpha   90.00
_cell.angle_beta   90.00
_cell.angle_gamma   90.00
#
_symmetry.space_group_name_H-M   'P 1'
#
loop_
_entity.id
_entity.type
_entity.pdbx_description
1 polymer ?
#
loop_
_entity_poly.entity_id
_entity_poly.type
_entity_poly.pdbx_seq_one_letter_code
_entity_poly.pdbx_strand_id
1 'polypeptide(L)'
;MLDKNRSGRHLVEHGGAPGFFALPSDAAIAAARARPEPAFGFISGHTSAAAAFGLSLALGFGGGRRRWIVLAVGAAVAMGLSRMHLDRHFLGDVLGGLALGLGVAWWVAAWMRRLAGAGIGRWLPMSGIAAALVVASLALGMPPPGSAGYVVGALLCIAWFERHGLPPAPGTWWQRIARGVCVLALGYGVMWLSGLAYEAGDWHDGHPVALLFACLGTALVFIATAGACRLLRLDRPSPAGPAR
;
A
#
# COMPACT_ATOMS: atom_id res chain seq x y z
N MET A 1 6.20 9.10 -31.97
CA MET A 1 6.54 8.22 -30.83
C MET A 1 6.34 9.01 -29.54
N LEU A 2 5.60 8.50 -28.56
CA LEU A 2 5.41 9.14 -27.25
C LEU A 2 6.73 9.10 -26.45
N ASP A 3 7.63 10.05 -26.69
CA ASP A 3 8.82 10.21 -25.86
C ASP A 3 8.42 10.86 -24.53
N LYS A 4 8.45 10.07 -23.45
CA LYS A 4 7.90 10.45 -22.12
C LYS A 4 8.98 10.82 -21.10
N ASN A 5 10.24 11.01 -21.55
CA ASN A 5 11.32 11.52 -20.71
C ASN A 5 11.46 13.06 -20.74
N ARG A 6 10.60 13.75 -21.51
CA ARG A 6 10.45 15.21 -21.49
C ARG A 6 9.15 15.57 -20.76
N SER A 7 9.22 16.48 -19.79
CA SER A 7 8.04 17.02 -19.11
C SER A 7 7.26 17.93 -20.07
N GLY A 8 6.17 17.41 -20.64
CA GLY A 8 5.26 18.12 -21.54
C GLY A 8 3.91 17.39 -21.64
N ARG A 9 2.83 18.14 -21.93
CA ARG A 9 1.42 17.71 -21.98
C ARG A 9 1.10 16.72 -23.12
N HIS A 10 1.82 15.62 -23.23
CA HIS A 10 1.84 14.80 -24.45
C HIS A 10 0.65 13.85 -24.62
N LEU A 11 -0.19 13.60 -23.61
CA LEU A 11 -1.35 12.72 -23.76
C LEU A 11 -2.51 13.36 -24.54
N VAL A 12 -2.72 14.67 -24.37
CA VAL A 12 -3.81 15.40 -25.03
C VAL A 12 -3.31 16.06 -26.33
N GLU A 13 -2.05 16.50 -26.36
CA GLU A 13 -1.50 17.30 -27.47
C GLU A 13 -0.94 16.45 -28.62
N HIS A 14 -0.71 15.14 -28.42
CA HIS A 14 -0.17 14.22 -29.45
C HIS A 14 -1.04 12.98 -29.70
N GLY A 15 -2.36 13.08 -29.49
CA GLY A 15 -3.31 12.03 -29.92
C GLY A 15 -3.42 10.82 -28.98
N GLY A 16 -3.03 10.97 -27.71
CA GLY A 16 -3.18 9.92 -26.69
C GLY A 16 -4.63 9.70 -26.24
N ALA A 17 -5.39 10.78 -26.05
CA ALA A 17 -6.83 10.79 -25.79
C ALA A 17 -7.44 12.12 -26.26
N PRO A 18 -8.73 12.17 -26.65
CA PRO A 18 -9.39 13.39 -27.14
C PRO A 18 -9.63 14.45 -26.04
N GLY A 19 -9.31 14.16 -24.78
CA GLY A 19 -9.39 15.09 -23.66
C GLY A 19 -8.84 14.47 -22.37
N PHE A 20 -8.68 15.29 -21.32
CA PHE A 20 -8.08 14.87 -20.04
C PHE A 20 -8.82 13.71 -19.35
N PHE A 21 -10.14 13.64 -19.51
CA PHE A 21 -11.00 12.58 -18.94
C PHE A 21 -11.41 11.52 -19.96
N ALA A 22 -10.98 11.64 -21.21
CA ALA A 22 -11.39 10.71 -22.25
C ALA A 22 -10.58 9.40 -22.19
N LEU A 23 -11.17 8.34 -22.74
CA LEU A 23 -10.46 7.07 -22.94
C LEU A 23 -9.34 7.24 -23.98
N PRO A 24 -8.29 6.41 -23.90
CA PRO A 24 -7.20 6.44 -24.87
C PRO A 24 -7.71 6.13 -26.28
N SER A 25 -7.10 6.76 -27.28
CA SER A 25 -7.36 6.46 -28.69
C SER A 25 -6.80 5.07 -29.07
N ASP A 26 -7.32 4.46 -30.13
CA ASP A 26 -6.82 3.16 -30.62
C ASP A 26 -5.33 3.22 -30.99
N ALA A 27 -4.87 4.36 -31.50
CA ALA A 27 -3.45 4.60 -31.79
C ALA A 27 -2.59 4.62 -30.51
N ALA A 28 -3.10 5.18 -29.41
CA ALA A 28 -2.43 5.18 -28.12
C ALA A 28 -2.37 3.77 -27.49
N ILE A 29 -3.44 3.00 -27.62
CA ILE A 29 -3.50 1.60 -27.18
C ILE A 29 -2.50 0.75 -27.97
N ALA A 30 -2.47 0.89 -29.30
CA ALA A 30 -1.53 0.18 -30.16
C ALA A 30 -0.07 0.55 -29.84
N ALA A 31 0.22 1.84 -29.65
CA ALA A 31 1.55 2.32 -29.27
C ALA A 31 2.00 1.83 -27.89
N ALA A 32 1.07 1.69 -26.92
CA ALA A 32 1.38 1.12 -25.61
C ALA A 32 1.67 -0.38 -25.69
N ARG A 33 0.91 -1.14 -26.50
CA ARG A 33 1.11 -2.59 -26.70
C ARG A 33 2.40 -2.92 -27.46
N ALA A 34 2.87 -2.02 -28.31
CA ALA A 34 4.11 -2.20 -29.06
C ALA A 34 5.38 -1.99 -28.23
N ARG A 35 5.28 -1.58 -26.95
CA ARG A 35 6.45 -1.37 -26.09
C ARG A 35 6.93 -2.69 -25.47
N PRO A 36 8.23 -3.00 -25.52
CA PRO A 36 8.80 -4.23 -24.95
C PRO A 36 8.59 -4.35 -23.44
N GLU A 37 8.55 -3.22 -22.72
CA GLU A 37 8.26 -3.16 -21.30
C GLU A 37 7.07 -2.22 -21.03
N PRO A 38 5.89 -2.74 -20.68
CA PRO A 38 4.77 -1.92 -20.26
C PRO A 38 5.01 -1.40 -18.84
N ALA A 39 5.93 -0.44 -18.67
CA ALA A 39 6.19 0.20 -17.38
C ALA A 39 4.94 0.89 -16.79
N PHE A 40 3.93 1.18 -17.62
CA PHE A 40 2.65 1.77 -17.23
C PHE A 40 1.52 1.19 -18.10
N GLY A 41 0.71 0.31 -17.52
CA GLY A 41 -0.46 -0.29 -18.15
C GLY A 41 -1.72 -0.13 -17.31
N PHE A 42 -2.85 -0.52 -17.88
CA PHE A 42 -4.07 -0.75 -17.11
C PHE A 42 -3.81 -1.92 -16.16
N ILE A 43 -3.98 -1.80 -14.85
CA ILE A 43 -4.57 -0.73 -14.02
C ILE A 43 -3.52 0.14 -13.31
N SER A 44 -3.90 1.32 -12.81
CA SER A 44 -3.00 2.19 -12.02
C SER A 44 -2.65 1.57 -10.66
N GLY A 45 -1.42 1.04 -10.53
CA GLY A 45 -0.91 0.45 -9.29
C GLY A 45 -0.84 1.41 -8.10
N HIS A 46 -0.53 2.68 -8.32
CA HIS A 46 -0.50 3.70 -7.25
C HIS A 46 -1.91 3.96 -6.70
N THR A 47 -2.89 4.04 -7.61
CA THR A 47 -4.28 4.27 -7.25
C THR A 47 -4.86 3.05 -6.51
N SER A 48 -4.57 1.83 -6.99
CA SER A 48 -5.03 0.61 -6.33
C SER A 48 -4.40 0.42 -4.96
N ALA A 49 -3.10 0.69 -4.81
CA ALA A 49 -2.41 0.65 -3.52
C ALA A 49 -2.99 1.69 -2.54
N ALA A 50 -3.20 2.94 -2.98
CA ALA A 50 -3.79 3.98 -2.14
C ALA A 50 -5.23 3.63 -1.71
N ALA A 51 -6.04 3.10 -2.64
CA ALA A 51 -7.40 2.67 -2.35
C ALA A 51 -7.44 1.49 -1.37
N ALA A 52 -6.61 0.46 -1.59
CA ALA A 52 -6.54 -0.71 -0.72
C ALA A 52 -6.07 -0.34 0.69
N PHE A 53 -5.01 0.47 0.78
CA PHE A 53 -4.47 0.95 2.06
C PHE A 53 -5.48 1.82 2.81
N GLY A 54 -6.02 2.85 2.16
CA GLY A 54 -6.97 3.78 2.77
C GLY A 54 -8.22 3.07 3.27
N LEU A 55 -8.82 2.18 2.46
CA LEU A 55 -10.02 1.46 2.86
C LEU A 55 -9.72 0.47 4.00
N SER A 56 -8.58 -0.22 3.96
CA SER A 56 -8.16 -1.12 5.05
C SER A 56 -8.03 -0.38 6.38
N LEU A 57 -7.46 0.83 6.38
CA LEU A 57 -7.39 1.68 7.57
C LEU A 57 -8.78 2.13 8.05
N ALA A 58 -9.65 2.56 7.13
CA ALA A 58 -11.00 3.01 7.47
C ALA A 58 -11.86 1.88 8.07
N LEU A 59 -11.72 0.66 7.55
CA LEU A 59 -12.44 -0.52 8.04
C LEU A 59 -11.83 -1.06 9.35
N GLY A 60 -10.50 -1.14 9.45
CA GLY A 60 -9.82 -1.72 10.61
C GLY A 60 -9.76 -0.79 11.83
N PHE A 61 -9.45 0.50 11.63
CA PHE A 61 -9.24 1.46 12.72
C PHE A 61 -10.33 2.54 12.78
N GLY A 62 -10.93 2.90 11.65
CA GLY A 62 -12.02 3.87 11.58
C GLY A 62 -13.35 3.36 12.13
N GLY A 63 -13.45 2.06 12.41
CA GLY A 63 -14.68 1.37 12.82
C GLY A 63 -15.74 1.40 11.72
N GLY A 64 -15.34 1.48 10.44
CA GLY A 64 -16.26 1.55 9.30
C GLY A 64 -17.08 2.84 9.22
N ARG A 65 -16.74 3.89 9.98
CA ARG A 65 -17.49 5.15 9.94
C ARG A 65 -17.38 5.79 8.55
N ARG A 66 -18.53 6.20 7.99
CA ARG A 66 -18.65 6.80 6.65
C ARG A 66 -17.62 7.89 6.38
N ARG A 67 -17.34 8.78 7.34
CA ARG A 67 -16.35 9.86 7.19
C ARG A 67 -14.95 9.37 6.83
N TRP A 68 -14.50 8.25 7.41
CA TRP A 68 -13.16 7.72 7.16
C TRP A 68 -13.08 6.99 5.82
N ILE A 69 -14.17 6.34 5.42
CA ILE A 69 -14.29 5.71 4.10
C ILE A 69 -14.26 6.79 3.01
N VAL A 70 -15.00 7.88 3.19
CA VAL A 70 -15.01 9.01 2.25
C VAL A 70 -13.62 9.63 2.13
N LEU A 71 -12.92 9.85 3.26
CA LEU A 71 -11.54 10.37 3.24
C LEU A 71 -10.56 9.42 2.53
N ALA A 72 -10.68 8.11 2.78
CA ALA A 72 -9.83 7.10 2.13
C ALA A 72 -10.04 7.06 0.61
N VAL A 73 -11.31 7.03 0.16
CA VAL A 73 -11.65 7.05 -1.27
C VAL A 73 -11.22 8.37 -1.90
N GLY A 74 -11.46 9.51 -1.23
CA GLY A 74 -11.05 10.83 -1.70
C GLY A 74 -9.53 10.95 -1.87
N ALA A 75 -8.76 10.42 -0.93
CA ALA A 75 -7.29 10.39 -1.02
C ALA A 75 -6.82 9.51 -2.19
N ALA A 76 -7.45 8.36 -2.43
CA ALA A 76 -7.12 7.49 -3.56
C ALA A 76 -7.46 8.13 -4.90
N VAL A 77 -8.60 8.84 -5.00
CA VAL A 77 -8.97 9.64 -6.18
C VAL A 77 -7.96 10.75 -6.40
N ALA A 78 -7.58 11.50 -5.36
CA ALA A 78 -6.57 12.55 -5.46
C ALA A 78 -5.21 12.01 -5.93
N MET A 79 -4.82 10.81 -5.45
CA MET A 79 -3.63 10.11 -5.95
C MET A 79 -3.75 9.78 -7.43
N GLY A 80 -4.89 9.25 -7.87
CA GLY A 80 -5.17 8.96 -9.28
C GLY A 80 -5.11 10.21 -10.17
N LEU A 81 -5.71 11.31 -9.73
CA LEU A 81 -5.69 12.59 -10.44
C LEU A 81 -4.28 13.17 -10.54
N SER A 82 -3.46 13.05 -9.48
CA SER A 82 -2.04 13.43 -9.52
C SER A 82 -1.27 12.64 -10.60
N ARG A 83 -1.58 11.35 -10.76
CA ARG A 83 -0.98 10.51 -11.80
C ARG A 83 -1.46 10.82 -13.22
N MET A 84 -2.71 11.28 -13.38
CA MET A 84 -3.21 11.81 -14.65
C MET A 84 -2.53 13.14 -14.99
N HIS A 85 -2.32 14.01 -14.00
CA HIS A 85 -1.65 15.30 -14.20
C HIS A 85 -0.19 15.17 -14.63
N LEU A 86 0.48 14.10 -14.17
CA LEU A 86 1.84 13.74 -14.60
C LEU A 86 1.87 12.98 -15.95
N ASP A 87 0.75 12.93 -16.69
CA ASP A 87 0.59 12.28 -18.00
C ASP A 87 0.99 10.79 -18.02
N ARG A 88 0.84 10.12 -16.87
CA ARG A 88 1.27 8.73 -16.68
C ARG A 88 0.15 7.71 -16.80
N HIS A 89 -1.11 8.11 -16.61
CA HIS A 89 -2.27 7.22 -16.63
C HIS A 89 -3.49 7.89 -17.23
N PHE A 90 -4.33 7.11 -17.91
CA PHE A 90 -5.65 7.55 -18.37
C PHE A 90 -6.69 7.42 -17.25
N LEU A 91 -7.84 8.09 -17.40
CA LEU A 91 -8.93 7.99 -16.43
C LEU A 91 -9.38 6.53 -16.22
N GLY A 92 -9.40 5.72 -17.29
CA GLY A 92 -9.70 4.30 -17.20
C GLY A 92 -8.76 3.54 -16.27
N ASP A 93 -7.46 3.84 -16.28
CA ASP A 93 -6.48 3.19 -15.41
C ASP A 93 -6.70 3.54 -13.93
N VAL A 94 -7.11 4.79 -13.66
CA VAL A 94 -7.45 5.27 -12.31
C VAL A 94 -8.72 4.58 -11.81
N LEU A 95 -9.77 4.53 -12.62
CA LEU A 95 -11.02 3.86 -12.26
C LEU A 95 -10.81 2.36 -12.04
N GLY A 96 -10.05 1.69 -12.90
CA GLY A 96 -9.67 0.29 -12.73
C GLY A 96 -8.83 0.07 -11.48
N GLY A 97 -7.90 0.98 -11.18
CA GLY A 97 -7.10 0.95 -9.96
C GLY A 97 -7.97 1.11 -8.69
N LEU A 98 -8.88 2.07 -8.68
CA LEU A 98 -9.85 2.26 -7.59
C LEU A 98 -10.72 1.02 -7.38
N ALA A 99 -11.31 0.49 -8.46
CA ALA A 99 -12.18 -0.68 -8.40
C ALA A 99 -11.43 -1.89 -7.82
N LEU A 100 -10.22 -2.18 -8.31
CA LEU A 100 -9.43 -3.29 -7.78
C LEU A 100 -9.05 -3.05 -6.31
N GLY A 101 -8.49 -1.89 -5.99
CA GLY A 101 -8.00 -1.61 -4.64
C GLY A 101 -9.11 -1.65 -3.58
N LEU A 102 -10.25 -1.03 -3.88
CA LEU A 102 -11.42 -1.08 -3.00
C LEU A 102 -12.02 -2.49 -2.90
N GLY A 103 -12.13 -3.20 -4.02
CA GLY A 103 -12.65 -4.56 -4.07
C GLY A 103 -11.81 -5.54 -3.25
N VAL A 104 -10.49 -5.50 -3.42
CA VAL A 104 -9.55 -6.34 -2.66
C VAL A 104 -9.61 -6.03 -1.16
N ALA A 105 -9.56 -4.75 -0.77
CA ALA A 105 -9.62 -4.38 0.64
C ALA A 105 -10.96 -4.78 1.29
N TRP A 106 -12.08 -4.61 0.59
CA TRP A 106 -13.37 -5.07 1.07
C TRP A 106 -13.43 -6.59 1.22
N TRP A 107 -12.94 -7.33 0.22
CA TRP A 107 -12.92 -8.79 0.23
C TRP A 107 -12.07 -9.34 1.37
N VAL A 108 -10.85 -8.81 1.55
CA VAL A 108 -9.97 -9.17 2.67
C VAL A 108 -10.65 -8.86 4.01
N ALA A 109 -11.24 -7.67 4.16
CA ALA A 109 -11.93 -7.33 5.40
C ALA A 109 -13.14 -8.26 5.68
N ALA A 110 -13.91 -8.64 4.64
CA ALA A 110 -15.00 -9.59 4.77
C ALA A 110 -14.51 -10.99 5.14
N TRP A 111 -13.42 -11.43 4.52
CA TRP A 111 -12.78 -12.70 4.81
C TRP A 111 -12.23 -12.78 6.24
N MET A 112 -11.53 -11.73 6.70
CA MET A 112 -11.05 -11.61 8.07
C MET A 112 -12.19 -11.66 9.10
N ARG A 113 -13.32 -10.98 8.82
CA ARG A 113 -14.50 -11.05 9.70
C ARG A 113 -15.08 -12.46 9.81
N ARG A 114 -15.11 -13.22 8.70
CA ARG A 114 -15.56 -14.63 8.72
C ARG A 114 -14.63 -15.52 9.52
N LEU A 115 -13.33 -15.24 9.50
CA LEU A 115 -12.32 -16.01 10.22
C LEU A 115 -12.13 -15.59 11.68
N ALA A 116 -12.78 -14.51 12.13
CA ALA A 116 -12.60 -13.96 13.48
C ALA A 116 -12.95 -14.96 14.62
N GLY A 117 -13.81 -15.95 14.34
CA GLY A 117 -14.18 -17.02 15.28
C GLY A 117 -13.37 -18.32 15.16
N ALA A 118 -12.46 -18.44 14.19
CA ALA A 118 -11.80 -19.71 13.86
C ALA A 118 -10.57 -20.05 14.72
N GLY A 119 -10.27 -19.26 15.77
CA GLY A 119 -9.13 -19.48 16.65
C GLY A 119 -7.81 -19.60 15.89
N ILE A 120 -7.00 -20.62 16.20
CA ILE A 120 -5.76 -20.90 15.46
C ILE A 120 -6.01 -21.31 14.00
N GLY A 121 -7.21 -21.81 13.68
CA GLY A 121 -7.59 -22.27 12.34
C GLY A 121 -7.61 -21.16 11.28
N ARG A 122 -7.70 -19.89 11.67
CA ARG A 122 -7.57 -18.75 10.72
C ARG A 122 -6.19 -18.61 10.12
N TRP A 123 -5.15 -19.11 10.81
CA TRP A 123 -3.77 -19.00 10.36
C TRP A 123 -3.43 -19.97 9.24
N LEU A 124 -4.11 -21.10 9.15
CA LEU A 124 -3.86 -22.09 8.11
C LEU A 124 -4.00 -21.49 6.68
N PRO A 125 -5.12 -20.84 6.32
CA PRO A 125 -5.22 -20.25 4.99
C PRO A 125 -4.35 -19.00 4.81
N MET A 126 -4.06 -18.22 5.86
CA MET A 126 -3.17 -17.05 5.77
C MET A 126 -1.72 -17.48 5.49
N SER A 127 -1.24 -18.51 6.19
CA SER A 127 0.08 -19.12 5.94
C SER A 127 0.15 -19.78 4.57
N GLY A 128 -0.95 -20.40 4.11
CA GLY A 128 -1.05 -20.93 2.75
C GLY A 128 -0.92 -19.85 1.67
N ILE A 129 -1.60 -18.70 1.84
CA ILE A 129 -1.47 -17.55 0.93
C ILE A 129 -0.05 -16.98 0.96
N ALA A 130 0.54 -16.81 2.15
CA ALA A 130 1.91 -16.31 2.27
C ALA A 130 2.90 -17.24 1.54
N ALA A 131 2.80 -18.55 1.77
CA ALA A 131 3.64 -19.54 1.10
C ALA A 131 3.44 -19.53 -0.43
N ALA A 132 2.19 -19.50 -0.89
CA ALA A 132 1.87 -19.44 -2.31
C ALA A 132 2.44 -18.18 -2.98
N LEU A 133 2.36 -17.02 -2.32
CA LEU A 133 2.93 -15.76 -2.83
C LEU A 133 4.45 -15.82 -2.90
N VAL A 134 5.11 -16.38 -1.89
CA VAL A 134 6.58 -16.55 -1.89
C VAL A 134 6.99 -17.49 -3.02
N VAL A 135 6.34 -18.65 -3.14
CA VAL A 135 6.64 -19.64 -4.18
C VAL A 135 6.38 -19.05 -5.56
N ALA A 136 5.22 -18.43 -5.81
CA ALA A 136 4.91 -17.82 -7.10
C ALA A 136 5.89 -16.71 -7.45
N SER A 137 6.25 -15.86 -6.48
CA SER A 137 7.19 -14.76 -6.70
C SER A 137 8.60 -15.25 -7.05
N LEU A 138 9.10 -16.28 -6.35
CA LEU A 138 10.43 -16.83 -6.58
C LEU A 138 10.51 -17.73 -7.82
N ALA A 139 9.47 -18.51 -8.09
CA ALA A 139 9.45 -19.47 -9.20
C ALA A 139 9.02 -18.85 -10.53
N LEU A 140 8.11 -17.88 -10.50
CA LEU A 140 7.50 -17.28 -11.70
C LEU A 140 7.87 -15.81 -11.89
N GLY A 141 8.59 -15.20 -10.94
CA GLY A 141 8.86 -13.75 -10.95
C GLY A 141 7.61 -12.88 -10.73
N MET A 142 6.46 -13.48 -10.42
CA MET A 142 5.15 -12.82 -10.38
C MET A 142 4.38 -13.24 -9.12
N PRO A 143 4.00 -12.30 -8.23
CA PRO A 143 4.28 -10.87 -8.28
C PRO A 143 5.77 -10.56 -8.03
N PRO A 144 6.24 -9.32 -8.29
CA PRO A 144 7.61 -8.93 -8.00
C PRO A 144 7.99 -9.24 -6.53
N PRO A 145 9.23 -9.71 -6.25
CA PRO A 145 9.64 -10.15 -4.92
C PRO A 145 9.35 -9.15 -3.80
N GLY A 146 9.61 -7.86 -4.02
CA GLY A 146 9.28 -6.82 -3.04
C GLY A 146 7.78 -6.72 -2.72
N SER A 147 6.91 -6.88 -3.73
CA SER A 147 5.46 -6.86 -3.54
C SER A 147 4.96 -8.04 -2.71
N ALA A 148 5.47 -9.25 -2.99
CA ALA A 148 5.21 -10.43 -2.16
C ALA A 148 5.68 -10.19 -0.72
N GLY A 149 6.89 -9.64 -0.56
CA GLY A 149 7.46 -9.30 0.74
C GLY A 149 6.57 -8.36 1.57
N TYR A 150 6.03 -7.29 0.99
CA TYR A 150 5.11 -6.38 1.69
C TYR A 150 3.87 -7.10 2.23
N VAL A 151 3.27 -8.00 1.44
CA VAL A 151 2.08 -8.76 1.86
C VAL A 151 2.42 -9.74 2.98
N VAL A 152 3.51 -10.50 2.84
CA VAL A 152 3.97 -11.43 3.88
C VAL A 152 4.30 -10.68 5.17
N GLY A 153 5.01 -9.56 5.07
CA GLY A 153 5.31 -8.69 6.21
C GLY A 153 4.06 -8.14 6.90
N ALA A 154 3.04 -7.75 6.13
CA ALA A 154 1.76 -7.33 6.69
C ALA A 154 1.04 -8.45 7.45
N LEU A 155 1.05 -9.68 6.93
CA LEU A 155 0.50 -10.86 7.64
C LEU A 155 1.26 -11.14 8.94
N LEU A 156 2.59 -10.98 8.95
CA LEU A 156 3.41 -11.09 10.16
C LEU A 156 3.04 -10.00 11.19
N CYS A 157 2.84 -8.76 10.75
CA CYS A 157 2.37 -7.68 11.63
C CYS A 157 1.00 -8.02 12.24
N ILE A 158 0.05 -8.52 11.44
CA ILE A 158 -1.25 -8.95 11.93
C ILE A 158 -1.07 -10.05 12.98
N ALA A 159 -0.22 -11.05 12.71
CA ALA A 159 0.06 -12.14 13.65
C ALA A 159 0.63 -11.65 14.97
N TRP A 160 1.56 -10.71 14.88
CA TRP A 160 2.19 -10.11 16.04
C TRP A 160 1.19 -9.34 16.89
N PHE A 161 0.38 -8.45 16.28
CA PHE A 161 -0.60 -7.63 17.00
C PHE A 161 -1.77 -8.42 17.55
N GLU A 162 -2.17 -9.53 16.91
CA GLU A 162 -3.17 -10.42 17.48
C GLU A 162 -2.68 -11.10 18.77
N ARG A 163 -1.40 -11.45 18.84
CA ARG A 163 -0.80 -12.08 20.03
C ARG A 163 -0.47 -11.09 21.15
N HIS A 164 -0.05 -9.87 20.79
CA HIS A 164 0.48 -8.89 21.75
C HIS A 164 -0.45 -7.70 22.01
N GLY A 165 -1.64 -7.69 21.38
CA GLY A 165 -2.61 -6.61 21.44
C GLY A 165 -2.24 -5.41 20.56
N LEU A 166 -3.27 -4.75 20.04
CA LEU A 166 -3.11 -3.48 19.33
C LEU A 166 -2.72 -2.36 20.30
N PRO A 167 -1.93 -1.36 19.85
CA PRO A 167 -1.69 -0.15 20.65
C PRO A 167 -3.01 0.51 21.05
N PRO A 168 -3.15 0.99 22.30
CA PRO A 168 -4.40 1.57 22.78
C PRO A 168 -4.81 2.82 21.99
N ALA A 169 -6.08 2.87 21.59
CA ALA A 169 -6.67 3.96 20.81
C ALA A 169 -6.84 5.32 21.55
N PRO A 170 -7.05 5.39 22.89
CA PRO A 170 -7.19 6.69 23.55
C PRO A 170 -5.82 7.35 23.73
N GLY A 171 -5.66 8.48 23.03
CA GLY A 171 -4.61 9.44 23.23
C GLY A 171 -5.09 10.81 22.77
N THR A 172 -4.88 11.81 23.59
CA THR A 172 -4.26 13.09 23.25
C THR A 172 -3.92 13.32 21.74
N TRP A 173 -4.34 14.46 21.14
CA TRP A 173 -4.03 14.84 19.74
C TRP A 173 -2.52 14.87 19.41
N TRP A 174 -1.66 15.17 20.39
CA TRP A 174 -0.22 15.32 20.27
C TRP A 174 0.46 13.95 20.43
N GLN A 175 -0.07 13.06 21.28
CA GLN A 175 0.30 11.64 21.25
C GLN A 175 -0.03 11.00 19.89
N ARG A 176 -1.17 11.34 19.27
CA ARG A 176 -1.51 10.84 17.92
C ARG A 176 -0.53 11.31 16.85
N ILE A 177 -0.19 12.60 16.86
CA ILE A 177 0.81 13.16 15.95
C ILE A 177 2.17 12.50 16.21
N ALA A 178 2.60 12.39 17.46
CA ALA A 178 3.88 11.77 17.83
C ALA A 178 3.96 10.32 17.34
N ARG A 179 2.91 9.51 17.49
CA ARG A 179 2.84 8.15 16.94
C ARG A 179 2.97 8.15 15.41
N GLY A 180 2.30 9.09 14.73
CA GLY A 180 2.42 9.26 13.28
C GLY A 180 3.85 9.62 12.86
N VAL A 181 4.50 10.53 13.58
CA VAL A 181 5.92 10.89 13.36
C VAL A 181 6.84 9.71 13.61
N CYS A 182 6.60 8.89 14.65
CA CYS A 182 7.39 7.68 14.89
C CYS A 182 7.32 6.69 13.72
N VAL A 183 6.11 6.43 13.18
CA VAL A 183 5.93 5.57 12.00
C VAL A 183 6.70 6.12 10.81
N LEU A 184 6.60 7.43 10.55
CA LEU A 184 7.29 8.05 9.42
C LEU A 184 8.81 7.98 9.60
N ALA A 185 9.33 8.35 10.78
CA ALA A 185 10.77 8.34 11.05
C ALA A 185 11.36 6.93 10.91
N LEU A 186 10.71 5.91 11.49
CA LEU A 186 11.14 4.52 11.34
C LEU A 186 11.00 4.03 9.90
N GLY A 187 9.90 4.39 9.22
CA GLY A 187 9.68 4.06 7.82
C GLY A 187 10.77 4.60 6.90
N TYR A 188 11.08 5.89 6.99
CA TYR A 188 12.16 6.51 6.24
C TYR A 188 13.53 5.94 6.62
N GLY A 189 13.78 5.67 7.91
CA GLY A 189 15.01 5.03 8.36
C GLY A 189 15.22 3.64 7.76
N VAL A 190 14.19 2.80 7.78
CA VAL A 190 14.22 1.46 7.16
C VAL A 190 14.42 1.54 5.65
N MET A 191 13.73 2.47 4.98
CA MET A 191 13.90 2.68 3.53
C MET A 191 15.32 3.11 3.19
N TRP A 192 15.90 4.04 3.95
CA TRP A 192 17.27 4.52 3.75
C TRP A 192 18.30 3.41 3.99
N LEU A 193 18.20 2.67 5.10
CA LEU A 193 19.08 1.53 5.39
C LEU A 193 18.96 0.43 4.33
N SER A 194 17.75 0.18 3.84
CA SER A 194 17.52 -0.77 2.74
C SER A 194 18.23 -0.30 1.48
N GLY A 195 18.16 0.98 1.13
CA GLY A 195 18.89 1.56 -0.01
C GLY A 195 20.40 1.33 0.09
N LEU A 196 21.00 1.65 1.24
CA LEU A 196 22.43 1.39 1.47
C LEU A 196 22.81 -0.08 1.32
N ALA A 197 21.97 -0.98 1.82
CA ALA A 197 22.22 -2.42 1.70
C ALA A 197 22.10 -2.91 0.25
N TYR A 198 21.19 -2.34 -0.54
CA TYR A 198 21.06 -2.63 -1.97
C TYR A 198 22.26 -2.15 -2.77
N GLU A 199 22.73 -0.94 -2.50
CA GLU A 199 23.94 -0.39 -3.12
C GLU A 199 25.18 -1.23 -2.75
N ALA A 200 25.33 -1.59 -1.48
CA ALA A 200 26.45 -2.43 -1.03
C ALA A 200 26.39 -3.87 -1.59
N GLY A 201 25.19 -4.38 -1.84
CA GLY A 201 24.96 -5.72 -2.38
C GLY A 201 24.95 -5.82 -3.90
N ASP A 202 25.03 -4.69 -4.62
CA ASP A 202 24.91 -4.58 -6.08
C ASP A 202 23.68 -5.34 -6.64
N TRP A 203 22.55 -5.27 -5.91
CA TRP A 203 21.33 -5.96 -6.32
C TRP A 203 20.47 -5.10 -7.24
N HIS A 204 20.11 -5.65 -8.39
CA HIS A 204 19.21 -4.99 -9.34
C HIS A 204 17.75 -4.95 -8.86
N ASP A 205 16.95 -4.07 -9.48
CA ASP A 205 15.50 -4.01 -9.26
C ASP A 205 14.84 -5.37 -9.57
N GLY A 206 14.04 -5.88 -8.64
CA GLY A 206 13.37 -7.18 -8.78
C GLY A 206 14.21 -8.38 -8.33
N HIS A 207 15.42 -8.18 -7.80
CA HIS A 207 16.20 -9.25 -7.20
C HIS A 207 15.42 -9.96 -6.06
N PRO A 208 15.52 -11.30 -5.89
CA PRO A 208 14.76 -12.06 -4.88
C PRO A 208 14.92 -11.55 -3.44
N VAL A 209 16.06 -10.94 -3.13
CA VAL A 209 16.33 -10.32 -1.82
C VAL A 209 15.30 -9.23 -1.46
N ALA A 210 14.63 -8.63 -2.44
CA ALA A 210 13.56 -7.67 -2.22
C ALA A 210 12.39 -8.22 -1.42
N LEU A 211 12.12 -9.52 -1.55
CA LEU A 211 11.12 -10.18 -0.74
C LEU A 211 11.49 -10.10 0.74
N LEU A 212 12.75 -10.42 1.07
CA LEU A 212 13.24 -10.40 2.44
C LEU A 212 13.23 -8.98 3.00
N PHE A 213 13.79 -8.00 2.28
CA PHE A 213 13.85 -6.61 2.73
C PHE A 213 12.46 -6.00 2.90
N ALA A 214 11.53 -6.22 1.97
CA ALA A 214 10.17 -5.71 2.10
C ALA A 214 9.41 -6.39 3.25
N CYS A 215 9.59 -7.70 3.44
CA CYS A 215 8.97 -8.44 4.53
C CYS A 215 9.47 -7.96 5.90
N LEU A 216 10.78 -7.98 6.11
CA LEU A 216 11.42 -7.58 7.36
C LEU A 216 11.24 -6.08 7.61
N GLY A 217 11.39 -5.25 6.59
CA GLY A 217 11.20 -3.81 6.69
C GLY A 217 9.78 -3.46 7.12
N THR A 218 8.76 -4.09 6.53
CA THR A 218 7.37 -3.90 6.94
C THR A 218 7.14 -4.32 8.38
N ALA A 219 7.61 -5.52 8.76
CA ALA A 219 7.49 -6.03 10.12
C ALA A 219 8.17 -5.09 11.13
N LEU A 220 9.40 -4.66 10.81
CA LEU A 220 10.20 -3.77 11.66
C LEU A 220 9.52 -2.42 11.83
N VAL A 221 9.04 -1.78 10.77
CA VAL A 221 8.39 -0.46 10.87
C VAL A 221 7.21 -0.52 11.83
N PHE A 222 6.30 -1.47 11.69
CA PHE A 222 5.10 -1.50 12.53
C PHE A 222 5.37 -2.03 13.95
N ILE A 223 6.17 -3.09 14.10
CA ILE A 223 6.47 -3.69 15.41
C ILE A 223 7.39 -2.77 16.22
N ALA A 224 8.44 -2.21 15.61
CA ALA A 224 9.33 -1.27 16.29
C ALA A 224 8.62 0.04 16.61
N THR A 225 7.69 0.53 15.76
CA THR A 225 6.85 1.68 16.11
C THR A 225 6.06 1.39 17.38
N ALA A 226 5.41 0.24 17.48
CA ALA A 226 4.65 -0.12 18.67
C ALA A 226 5.56 -0.17 19.93
N GLY A 227 6.77 -0.73 19.80
CA GLY A 227 7.77 -0.71 20.88
C GLY A 227 8.22 0.71 21.26
N ALA A 228 8.54 1.54 20.28
CA ALA A 228 8.96 2.94 20.47
C ALA A 228 7.86 3.77 21.15
N CYS A 229 6.59 3.60 20.74
CA CYS A 229 5.46 4.30 21.35
C CYS A 229 5.27 3.91 22.83
N ARG A 230 5.49 2.63 23.17
CA ARG A 230 5.47 2.15 24.56
C ARG A 230 6.63 2.75 25.37
N LEU A 231 7.85 2.75 24.82
CA LEU A 231 9.03 3.34 25.47
C LEU A 231 8.87 4.84 25.72
N LEU A 232 8.36 5.57 24.73
CA LEU A 232 8.09 7.01 24.81
C LEU A 232 6.82 7.36 25.60
N ARG A 233 6.13 6.36 26.17
CA ARG A 233 4.88 6.52 26.95
C ARG A 233 3.77 7.24 26.17
N LEU A 234 3.80 7.17 24.85
CA LEU A 234 2.78 7.75 23.97
C LEU A 234 1.46 6.98 24.06
N ASP A 235 1.47 5.79 24.66
CA ASP A 235 0.32 4.89 24.83
C ASP A 235 -0.42 5.09 26.15
N ARG A 236 0.06 5.97 27.04
CA ARG A 236 -0.60 6.21 28.32
C ARG A 236 -1.83 7.11 28.15
N PRO A 237 -3.00 6.70 28.68
CA PRO A 237 -4.14 7.60 28.73
C PRO A 237 -3.76 8.84 29.54
N SER A 238 -4.19 10.02 29.06
CA SER A 238 -4.01 11.27 29.82
C SER A 238 -4.62 11.09 31.22
N PRO A 239 -3.91 11.45 32.29
CA PRO A 239 -4.58 11.63 33.58
C PRO A 239 -5.67 12.68 33.36
N ALA A 240 -6.90 12.31 33.70
CA ALA A 240 -8.17 13.02 33.53
C ALA A 240 -8.09 14.53 33.21
N GLY A 241 -8.72 14.94 32.12
CA GLY A 241 -9.46 16.22 32.09
C GLY A 241 -10.88 15.96 32.60
N PRO A 242 -11.50 16.87 33.37
CA PRO A 242 -12.73 16.58 34.11
C PRO A 242 -13.87 16.18 33.18
N ALA A 243 -14.71 15.26 33.67
CA ALA A 243 -15.96 14.89 33.02
C ALA A 243 -16.78 16.15 32.69
N ARG A 244 -17.19 16.28 31.44
CA ARG A 244 -18.27 17.16 30.99
C ARG A 244 -19.22 16.36 30.14
#